data_AF-A0A257LWF3-F1
#
_entry.id   AF-A0A257LWF3-F1
#
_cell.length_a   1.000
_cell.length_b   1.000
_cell.length_c   1.000
_cell.angle_alpha   90.00
_cell.angle_beta   90.00
_cell.angle_gamma   90.00
#
_symmetry.space_group_name_H-M   'P 1'
#
loop_
_entity.id
_entity.type
_entity.pdbx_description
1 polymer ?
#
loop_
_entity_poly.entity_id
_entity_poly.type
_entity_poly.pdbx_seq_one_letter_code
_entity_poly.pdbx_strand_id
1 'polypeptide(L)'
;MGALSVLAVGGVLLAPGRASAIEAGVEELTRGPVHEAFAASVSYDPTPGILVRSSPPSMIEEVPPEQRLEGDNVAWIPGYWGWDEEQGDFLWISGIWRNLPPGRQWVPGYWGEAEGQWQWTSGYWADETTQEVAYLPQPPKSIESGPNVEAPSRNHVWISGNWRYREDRYAWQPGYWEPAQTNWIWIPAHYQWTRRGYVFIDGYWDYNVSRRGVVFAPVRFSHDYYNRPDYYYTPSTVIVLNVFLNHLFVRPSYGHYYFGDYYAPRYRDEGFYAGYSYSSGRRGYDPIYVHNRWEHRDDSNWERSRRDDFEYYRDNEAARPPRTWAALSALAVGSRKAQR
;
A
#
# COMPACT_ATOMS: atom_id res chain seq x y z
N MET A 1 -5.27 -21.99 26.23
CA MET A 1 -6.62 -21.67 25.73
C MET A 1 -7.11 -20.40 26.40
N GLY A 2 -6.91 -19.25 25.77
CA GLY A 2 -7.48 -17.98 26.20
C GLY A 2 -8.13 -17.34 24.99
N ALA A 3 -9.46 -17.31 24.96
CA ALA A 3 -10.23 -16.80 23.84
C ALA A 3 -10.10 -15.27 23.75
N LEU A 4 -9.65 -14.76 22.61
CA LEU A 4 -9.84 -13.35 22.26
C LEU A 4 -11.31 -13.15 21.90
N SER A 5 -12.08 -12.57 22.81
CA SER A 5 -13.39 -12.00 22.48
C SER A 5 -13.19 -10.69 21.72
N VAL A 6 -13.34 -10.75 20.40
CA VAL A 6 -13.51 -9.56 19.56
C VAL A 6 -14.94 -9.08 19.74
N LEU A 7 -15.14 -8.07 20.59
CA LEU A 7 -16.36 -7.28 20.61
C LEU A 7 -16.18 -6.14 19.60
N ALA A 8 -16.61 -6.40 18.36
CA ALA A 8 -16.73 -5.40 17.32
C ALA A 8 -17.94 -4.51 17.61
N VAL A 9 -17.71 -3.41 18.32
CA VAL A 9 -18.62 -2.26 18.34
C VAL A 9 -17.76 -1.02 18.11
N GLY A 10 -17.85 -0.44 16.92
CA GLY A 10 -17.07 0.72 16.48
C GLY A 10 -15.80 0.34 15.72
N GLY A 11 -15.66 0.78 14.47
CA GLY A 11 -14.53 0.50 13.59
C GLY A 11 -13.19 0.91 14.21
N VAL A 12 -12.39 -0.08 14.62
CA VAL A 12 -11.04 0.12 15.14
C VAL A 12 -10.05 -0.22 14.04
N LEU A 13 -9.20 0.76 13.66
CA LEU A 13 -8.20 0.63 12.58
C LEU A 13 -7.07 -0.37 12.87
N LEU A 14 -6.76 -0.63 14.15
CA LEU A 14 -5.59 -1.42 14.57
C LEU A 14 -5.94 -2.32 15.76
N ALA A 15 -5.44 -3.55 15.79
CA ALA A 15 -5.54 -4.43 16.95
C ALA A 15 -4.18 -4.50 17.65
N PRO A 16 -4.10 -4.36 18.98
CA PRO A 16 -2.83 -4.55 19.67
C PRO A 16 -2.42 -6.03 19.57
N GLY A 17 -1.28 -6.31 18.94
CA GLY A 17 -0.41 -7.38 19.44
C GLY A 17 -0.02 -6.99 20.86
N ARG A 18 0.14 -7.96 21.78
CA ARG A 18 0.41 -7.77 23.23
C ARG A 18 0.95 -6.38 23.58
N ALA A 19 0.31 -5.69 24.53
CA ALA A 19 0.68 -4.37 25.02
C ALA A 19 2.20 -4.25 25.25
N SER A 20 2.92 -3.81 24.23
CA SER A 20 4.24 -3.24 24.41
C SER A 20 3.99 -1.92 25.12
N ALA A 21 4.75 -1.64 26.17
CA ALA A 21 4.75 -0.31 26.76
C ALA A 21 4.95 0.70 25.63
N ILE A 22 4.23 1.84 25.65
CA ILE A 22 4.54 2.98 24.79
C ILE A 22 6.02 3.26 25.01
N GLU A 23 6.86 2.86 24.07
CA GLU A 23 8.29 2.97 24.20
C GLU A 23 8.62 4.46 24.05
N ALA A 24 9.28 5.04 25.04
CA ALA A 24 9.53 6.47 25.07
C ALA A 24 10.36 6.87 23.84
N GLY A 25 9.78 7.61 22.89
CA GLY A 25 10.44 7.98 21.63
C GLY A 25 9.93 7.24 20.39
N VAL A 26 8.91 6.39 20.54
CA VAL A 26 8.21 5.68 19.46
C VAL A 26 6.76 6.18 19.38
N GLU A 27 6.35 6.70 18.23
CA GLU A 27 4.95 7.09 17.95
C GLU A 27 4.37 6.20 16.85
N GLU A 28 3.46 5.29 17.19
CA GLU A 28 2.75 4.51 16.18
C GLU A 28 1.65 5.34 15.50
N LEU A 29 1.67 5.30 14.17
CA LEU A 29 0.73 6.05 13.35
C LEU A 29 -0.47 5.18 12.94
N THR A 30 -1.65 5.78 12.94
CA THR A 30 -2.87 5.18 12.38
C THR A 30 -3.12 5.62 10.95
N ARG A 31 -2.08 6.18 10.31
CA ARG A 31 -2.06 6.59 8.91
C ARG A 31 -0.64 6.54 8.38
N GLY A 32 -0.49 6.54 7.06
CA GLY A 32 0.83 6.61 6.44
C GLY A 32 0.97 5.65 5.27
N PRO A 33 2.19 5.57 4.70
CA PRO A 33 2.47 4.65 3.61
C PRO A 33 2.38 3.20 4.12
N VAL A 34 1.87 2.36 3.23
CA VAL A 34 1.80 0.91 3.40
C VAL A 34 3.05 0.32 2.76
N HIS A 35 3.64 -0.70 3.39
CA HIS A 35 4.77 -1.42 2.83
C HIS A 35 4.42 -1.97 1.43
N GLU A 36 5.20 -1.61 0.39
CA GLU A 36 4.87 -1.89 -1.03
C GLU A 36 4.74 -3.40 -1.33
N ALA A 37 5.53 -4.22 -0.64
CA ALA A 37 5.40 -5.68 -0.71
C ALA A 37 3.99 -6.19 -0.31
N PHE A 38 3.27 -5.50 0.57
CA PHE A 38 1.91 -5.88 0.96
C PHE A 38 0.89 -5.51 -0.12
N ALA A 39 1.01 -4.30 -0.67
CA ALA A 39 0.15 -3.80 -1.73
C ALA A 39 0.84 -2.64 -2.46
N ALA A 40 0.72 -2.63 -3.80
CA ALA A 40 1.09 -1.51 -4.64
C ALA A 40 0.05 -1.30 -5.75
N SER A 41 -0.16 -0.05 -6.13
CA SER A 41 -1.00 0.31 -7.28
C SER A 41 -0.20 0.25 -8.58
N VAL A 42 -0.88 0.15 -9.72
CA VAL A 42 -0.22 0.18 -11.02
C VAL A 42 -0.39 1.55 -11.66
N SER A 43 0.70 2.25 -11.93
CA SER A 43 0.69 3.48 -12.75
C SER A 43 0.79 3.14 -14.23
N TYR A 44 -0.02 3.80 -15.07
CA TYR A 44 0.08 3.63 -16.52
C TYR A 44 1.29 4.34 -17.10
N ASP A 45 1.65 5.49 -16.52
CA ASP A 45 2.81 6.29 -16.87
C ASP A 45 3.69 6.42 -15.62
N PRO A 46 4.55 5.42 -15.31
CA PRO A 46 5.42 5.48 -14.15
C PRO A 46 6.39 6.65 -14.26
N THR A 47 6.51 7.44 -13.19
CA THR A 47 7.39 8.60 -13.11
C THR A 47 8.54 8.35 -12.14
N PRO A 48 9.62 9.16 -12.21
CA PRO A 48 10.64 9.16 -11.17
C PRO A 48 10.05 9.29 -9.77
N GLY A 49 10.61 8.53 -8.84
CA GLY A 49 10.24 8.61 -7.42
C GLY A 49 10.61 9.96 -6.82
N ILE A 50 10.05 10.24 -5.64
CA ILE A 50 10.24 11.51 -4.94
C ILE A 50 11.73 11.80 -4.67
N LEU A 51 12.06 13.10 -4.73
CA LEU A 51 13.38 13.64 -4.41
C LEU A 51 13.30 14.42 -3.10
N VAL A 52 14.14 14.06 -2.13
CA VAL A 52 14.22 14.70 -0.81
C VAL A 52 15.62 15.23 -0.56
N ARG A 53 15.75 16.27 0.26
CA ARG A 53 17.06 16.88 0.56
C ARG A 53 17.81 16.16 1.67
N SER A 54 17.08 15.55 2.59
CA SER A 54 17.65 14.85 3.75
C SER A 54 18.08 13.43 3.37
N SER A 55 19.26 13.02 3.80
CA SER A 55 19.67 11.61 3.69
C SER A 55 18.85 10.73 4.64
N PRO A 56 18.48 9.51 4.24
CA PRO A 56 17.87 8.55 5.16
C PRO A 56 18.83 8.29 6.34
N PRO A 57 18.32 8.13 7.57
CA PRO A 57 19.13 7.69 8.70
C PRO A 57 19.70 6.28 8.48
N SER A 58 20.59 5.83 9.38
CA SER A 58 21.02 4.44 9.42
C SER A 58 19.83 3.50 9.57
N MET A 59 19.87 2.35 8.89
CA MET A 59 18.81 1.34 9.00
C MET A 59 18.67 0.86 10.44
N ILE A 60 17.43 0.68 10.87
CA ILE A 60 17.10 0.06 12.16
C ILE A 60 17.11 -1.46 11.97
N GLU A 61 17.69 -2.17 12.93
CA GLU A 61 17.56 -3.62 12.99
C GLU A 61 16.13 -3.98 13.42
N GLU A 62 15.37 -4.58 12.51
CA GLU A 62 13.99 -4.97 12.80
C GLU A 62 13.89 -6.47 13.12
N VAL A 63 13.42 -6.77 14.33
CA VAL A 63 13.19 -8.14 14.78
C VAL A 63 11.73 -8.53 14.47
N PRO A 64 11.50 -9.63 13.72
CA PRO A 64 10.16 -10.06 13.37
C PRO A 64 9.35 -10.42 14.62
N PRO A 65 8.09 -9.95 14.74
CA PRO A 65 7.22 -10.35 15.83
C PRO A 65 6.84 -11.83 15.72
N GLU A 66 6.67 -12.51 16.86
CA GLU A 66 6.30 -13.95 16.93
C GLU A 66 4.98 -14.28 16.21
N GLN A 67 4.11 -13.29 16.03
CA GLN A 67 2.80 -13.43 15.40
C GLN A 67 2.93 -13.66 13.89
N ARG A 68 3.20 -14.91 13.50
CA ARG A 68 3.15 -15.38 12.11
C ARG A 68 1.74 -15.90 11.78
N LEU A 69 1.20 -15.51 10.63
CA LEU A 69 -0.04 -16.11 10.09
C LEU A 69 0.25 -17.42 9.36
N GLU A 70 -0.76 -18.29 9.31
CA GLU A 70 -0.80 -19.44 8.42
C GLU A 70 -0.85 -18.98 6.96
N GLY A 71 -0.06 -19.64 6.11
CA GLY A 71 -0.04 -19.42 4.67
C GLY A 71 1.00 -20.35 4.02
N ASP A 72 0.84 -20.55 2.72
CA ASP A 72 1.60 -21.56 2.00
C ASP A 72 3.09 -21.18 1.85
N ASN A 73 3.38 -19.88 1.68
CA ASN A 73 4.74 -19.37 1.50
C ASN A 73 4.94 -18.05 2.27
N VAL A 74 4.92 -18.12 3.60
CA VAL A 74 5.01 -16.92 4.46
C VAL A 74 6.46 -16.58 4.81
N ALA A 75 6.89 -15.37 4.48
CA ALA A 75 8.20 -14.80 4.82
C ALA A 75 8.08 -13.47 5.56
N TRP A 76 9.11 -13.13 6.34
CA TRP A 76 9.29 -11.80 6.92
C TRP A 76 9.96 -10.89 5.89
N ILE A 77 9.39 -9.70 5.67
CA ILE A 77 10.01 -8.64 4.86
C ILE A 77 10.26 -7.45 5.79
N PRO A 78 11.52 -7.07 6.03
CA PRO A 78 11.84 -6.03 6.99
C PRO A 78 11.41 -4.64 6.51
N GLY A 79 11.17 -3.74 7.45
CA GLY A 79 10.82 -2.36 7.19
C GLY A 79 12.00 -1.50 6.72
N TYR A 80 11.69 -0.24 6.45
CA TYR A 80 12.63 0.74 5.92
C TYR A 80 12.19 2.17 6.18
N TRP A 81 13.13 3.11 6.05
CA TRP A 81 12.84 4.53 6.11
C TRP A 81 12.01 4.99 4.91
N GLY A 82 10.82 5.50 5.18
CA GLY A 82 9.98 6.25 4.25
C GLY A 82 9.98 7.75 4.57
N TRP A 83 9.49 8.57 3.64
CA TRP A 83 9.40 10.02 3.79
C TRP A 83 7.97 10.43 4.13
N ASP A 84 7.81 11.16 5.22
CA ASP A 84 6.57 11.83 5.59
C ASP A 84 6.52 13.20 4.90
N GLU A 85 5.81 13.29 3.77
CA GLU A 85 5.67 14.55 3.01
C GLU A 85 5.03 15.69 3.84
N GLU A 86 4.21 15.36 4.84
CA GLU A 86 3.53 16.36 5.66
C GLU A 86 4.44 16.91 6.77
N GLN A 87 5.29 16.08 7.36
CA GLN A 87 6.25 16.51 8.38
C GLN A 87 7.58 16.99 7.78
N GLY A 88 7.91 16.57 6.56
CA GLY A 88 9.20 16.82 5.95
C GLY A 88 10.34 16.07 6.66
N ASP A 89 10.07 14.85 7.15
CA ASP A 89 11.03 14.01 7.86
C ASP A 89 10.80 12.52 7.57
N PHE A 90 11.74 11.66 7.97
CA PHE A 90 11.62 10.22 7.81
C PHE A 90 10.69 9.59 8.86
N LEU A 91 9.90 8.63 8.40
CA LEU A 91 9.17 7.67 9.24
C LEU A 91 9.63 6.26 8.93
N TRP A 92 9.45 5.33 9.85
CA TRP A 92 9.71 3.92 9.61
C TRP A 92 8.46 3.24 9.07
N ILE A 93 8.56 2.70 7.86
CA ILE A 93 7.55 1.80 7.29
C ILE A 93 7.86 0.42 7.85
N SER A 94 7.10 -0.01 8.84
CA SER A 94 7.31 -1.30 9.52
C SER A 94 7.27 -2.48 8.54
N GLY A 95 8.08 -3.51 8.85
CA GLY A 95 8.10 -4.77 8.13
C GLY A 95 6.77 -5.52 8.20
N ILE A 96 6.66 -6.58 7.41
CA ILE A 96 5.43 -7.35 7.23
C ILE A 96 5.69 -8.85 7.24
N TRP A 97 4.72 -9.61 7.74
CA TRP A 97 4.61 -11.02 7.41
C TRP A 97 3.84 -11.14 6.11
N ARG A 98 4.46 -11.72 5.07
CA ARG A 98 3.88 -11.78 3.72
C ARG A 98 3.79 -13.20 3.21
N ASN A 99 2.59 -13.62 2.81
CA ASN A 99 2.39 -14.82 1.99
C ASN A 99 2.76 -14.48 0.54
N LEU A 100 3.96 -14.87 0.11
CA LEU A 100 4.55 -14.45 -1.16
C LEU A 100 3.64 -14.80 -2.33
N PRO A 101 3.37 -13.87 -3.26
CA PRO A 101 2.61 -14.20 -4.48
C PRO A 101 3.27 -15.39 -5.20
N PRO A 102 2.50 -16.35 -5.73
CA PRO A 102 3.07 -17.52 -6.39
C PRO A 102 4.02 -17.14 -7.54
N GLY A 103 5.19 -17.79 -7.59
CA GLY A 103 6.19 -17.55 -8.64
C GLY A 103 6.91 -16.21 -8.56
N ARG A 104 6.85 -15.51 -7.41
CA ARG A 104 7.41 -14.17 -7.23
C ARG A 104 8.43 -14.08 -6.11
N GLN A 105 9.42 -13.22 -6.33
CA GLN A 105 10.42 -12.81 -5.34
C GLN A 105 10.37 -11.30 -5.12
N TRP A 106 10.61 -10.86 -3.89
CA TRP A 106 10.58 -9.44 -3.52
C TRP A 106 11.92 -8.77 -3.86
N VAL A 107 11.86 -7.65 -4.58
CA VAL A 107 12.98 -6.74 -4.79
C VAL A 107 12.74 -5.49 -3.93
N PRO A 108 13.54 -5.26 -2.87
CA PRO A 108 13.35 -4.10 -1.98
C PRO A 108 13.54 -2.76 -2.69
N GLY A 109 12.72 -1.79 -2.31
CA GLY A 109 12.93 -0.39 -2.66
C GLY A 109 14.12 0.21 -1.90
N TYR A 110 14.64 1.34 -2.38
CA TYR A 110 15.79 1.99 -1.77
C TYR A 110 15.84 3.49 -2.05
N TRP A 111 16.47 4.22 -1.13
CA TRP A 111 16.92 5.59 -1.35
C TRP A 111 18.30 5.59 -2.00
N GLY A 112 18.47 6.32 -3.09
CA GLY A 112 19.76 6.50 -3.76
C GLY A 112 20.13 7.96 -3.93
N GLU A 113 21.40 8.31 -3.73
CA GLU A 113 21.90 9.66 -3.95
C GLU A 113 21.77 10.09 -5.42
N ALA A 114 21.20 11.27 -5.66
CA ALA A 114 20.99 11.89 -6.96
C ALA A 114 21.21 13.40 -6.86
N GLU A 115 22.31 13.90 -7.44
CA GLU A 115 22.62 15.34 -7.55
C GLU A 115 22.60 16.10 -6.19
N GLY A 116 23.14 15.48 -5.13
CA GLY A 116 23.13 16.06 -3.78
C GLY A 116 21.77 16.00 -3.07
N GLN A 117 20.81 15.30 -3.65
CA GLN A 117 19.53 14.92 -3.06
C GLN A 117 19.43 13.38 -2.95
N TRP A 118 18.34 12.89 -2.38
CA TRP A 118 18.05 11.47 -2.24
C TRP A 118 16.77 11.13 -2.96
N GLN A 119 16.81 10.12 -3.82
CA GLN A 119 15.67 9.71 -4.64
C GLN A 119 15.17 8.33 -4.23
N TRP A 120 13.86 8.21 -4.02
CA TRP A 120 13.21 6.93 -3.76
C TRP A 120 13.08 6.11 -5.05
N THR A 121 13.43 4.83 -4.98
CA THR A 121 13.07 3.81 -5.97
C THR A 121 12.21 2.75 -5.28
N SER A 122 10.96 2.60 -5.72
CA SER A 122 10.01 1.64 -5.18
C SER A 122 10.45 0.19 -5.31
N GLY A 123 10.08 -0.62 -4.33
CA GLY A 123 10.22 -2.07 -4.42
C GLY A 123 9.16 -2.71 -5.32
N TYR A 124 9.41 -3.93 -5.78
CA TYR A 124 8.48 -4.64 -6.66
C TYR A 124 8.62 -6.16 -6.58
N TRP A 125 7.59 -6.87 -7.06
CA TRP A 125 7.57 -8.33 -7.18
C TRP A 125 8.10 -8.78 -8.54
N ALA A 126 9.34 -9.27 -8.58
CA ALA A 126 9.94 -9.88 -9.76
C ALA A 126 9.50 -11.33 -9.92
N ASP A 127 9.61 -11.88 -11.13
CA ASP A 127 9.49 -13.32 -11.36
C ASP A 127 10.62 -14.05 -10.61
N GLU A 128 10.30 -15.13 -9.90
CA GLU A 128 11.28 -15.86 -9.08
C GLU A 128 12.43 -16.48 -9.89
N THR A 129 12.23 -16.68 -11.19
CA THR A 129 13.25 -17.20 -12.10
C THR A 129 14.17 -16.10 -12.66
N THR A 130 13.85 -14.82 -12.40
CA THR A 130 14.67 -13.68 -12.83
C THR A 130 16.00 -13.68 -12.08
N GLN A 131 17.09 -13.90 -12.81
CA GLN A 131 18.46 -13.80 -12.28
C GLN A 131 19.08 -12.42 -12.54
N GLU A 132 18.76 -11.81 -13.68
CA GLU A 132 19.25 -10.49 -14.07
C GLU A 132 18.08 -9.57 -14.41
N VAL A 133 18.11 -8.35 -13.88
CA VAL A 133 17.07 -7.34 -14.13
C VAL A 133 17.35 -6.63 -15.45
N ALA A 134 16.44 -6.77 -16.41
CA ALA A 134 16.49 -6.02 -17.66
C ALA A 134 15.96 -4.60 -17.45
N TYR A 135 16.80 -3.60 -17.72
CA TYR A 135 16.41 -2.19 -17.72
C TYR A 135 16.08 -1.73 -19.13
N LEU A 136 14.88 -1.18 -19.29
CA LEU A 136 14.33 -0.76 -20.57
C LEU A 136 14.30 0.78 -20.68
N PRO A 137 14.31 1.33 -21.90
CA PRO A 137 14.09 2.77 -22.12
C PRO A 137 12.69 3.18 -21.64
N GLN A 138 12.42 4.48 -21.54
CA GLN A 138 11.10 4.96 -21.12
C GLN A 138 9.98 4.44 -22.04
N PRO A 139 8.92 3.78 -21.50
CA PRO A 139 7.77 3.41 -22.30
C PRO A 139 7.06 4.68 -22.80
N PRO A 140 6.46 4.67 -24.01
CA PRO A 140 5.62 5.75 -24.48
C PRO A 140 4.46 5.99 -23.52
N LYS A 141 3.88 7.18 -23.58
CA LYS A 141 2.67 7.48 -22.82
C LYS A 141 1.59 6.42 -23.11
N SER A 142 0.95 5.92 -22.06
CA SER A 142 -0.10 4.92 -22.18
C SER A 142 -1.24 5.43 -23.07
N ILE A 143 -1.73 4.54 -23.93
CA ILE A 143 -2.92 4.77 -24.76
C ILE A 143 -4.12 3.97 -24.24
N GLU A 144 -4.05 3.52 -22.99
CA GLU A 144 -5.13 2.78 -22.34
C GLU A 144 -6.42 3.59 -22.37
N SER A 145 -7.47 2.94 -22.90
CA SER A 145 -8.77 3.56 -23.07
C SER A 145 -9.95 2.64 -22.82
N GLY A 146 -9.69 1.46 -22.23
CA GLY A 146 -10.70 0.47 -21.99
C GLY A 146 -11.60 0.73 -20.78
N PRO A 147 -12.62 -0.10 -20.59
CA PRO A 147 -13.01 -1.19 -21.50
C PRO A 147 -13.56 -0.66 -22.83
N ASN A 148 -13.12 -1.25 -23.95
CA ASN A 148 -13.53 -0.88 -25.32
C ASN A 148 -14.43 -1.95 -25.97
N VAL A 149 -14.67 -3.06 -25.28
CA VAL A 149 -15.56 -4.15 -25.67
C VAL A 149 -16.44 -4.51 -24.46
N GLU A 150 -17.65 -5.02 -24.72
CA GLU A 150 -18.57 -5.42 -23.65
C GLU A 150 -18.00 -6.57 -22.81
N ALA A 151 -18.28 -6.55 -21.50
CA ALA A 151 -17.84 -7.62 -20.60
C ALA A 151 -18.56 -8.93 -20.95
N PRO A 152 -17.84 -10.07 -21.07
CA PRO A 152 -18.47 -11.36 -21.33
C PRO A 152 -19.48 -11.76 -20.25
N SER A 153 -19.25 -11.36 -19.00
CA SER A 153 -20.19 -11.50 -17.90
C SER A 153 -19.83 -10.57 -16.74
N ARG A 154 -20.70 -10.48 -15.72
CA ARG A 154 -20.40 -9.78 -14.46
C ARG A 154 -19.24 -10.40 -13.67
N ASN A 155 -18.78 -11.60 -14.05
CA ASN A 155 -17.66 -12.28 -13.38
C ASN A 155 -16.29 -11.95 -14.01
N HIS A 156 -16.21 -10.94 -14.87
CA HIS A 156 -14.96 -10.49 -15.46
C HIS A 156 -14.59 -9.10 -14.95
N VAL A 157 -13.29 -8.87 -14.80
CA VAL A 157 -12.71 -7.55 -14.54
C VAL A 157 -11.92 -7.10 -15.76
N TRP A 158 -11.97 -5.81 -16.06
CA TRP A 158 -11.15 -5.25 -17.13
C TRP A 158 -9.70 -5.19 -16.66
N ILE A 159 -8.78 -5.68 -17.47
CA ILE A 159 -7.33 -5.58 -17.29
C ILE A 159 -6.82 -4.58 -18.32
N SER A 160 -6.16 -3.53 -17.83
CA SER A 160 -5.62 -2.46 -18.68
C SER A 160 -4.57 -2.98 -19.66
N GLY A 161 -4.55 -2.41 -20.86
CA GLY A 161 -3.48 -2.62 -21.82
C GLY A 161 -2.15 -2.07 -21.34
N ASN A 162 -1.08 -2.57 -21.94
CA ASN A 162 0.28 -2.17 -21.59
C ASN A 162 1.21 -2.23 -22.81
N TRP A 163 2.27 -1.44 -22.79
CA TRP A 163 3.32 -1.52 -23.80
C TRP A 163 4.12 -2.81 -23.63
N ARG A 164 4.53 -3.45 -24.72
CA ARG A 164 5.45 -4.59 -24.71
C ARG A 164 6.71 -4.21 -25.48
N TYR A 165 7.86 -4.35 -24.84
CA TYR A 165 9.15 -4.15 -25.50
C TYR A 165 9.53 -5.40 -26.30
N ARG A 166 9.73 -5.25 -27.61
CA ARG A 166 10.12 -6.34 -28.52
C ARG A 166 11.06 -5.79 -29.58
N GLU A 167 12.15 -6.50 -29.87
CA GLU A 167 13.03 -6.18 -31.01
C GLU A 167 13.38 -4.69 -31.09
N ASP A 168 13.75 -4.10 -29.94
CA ASP A 168 14.15 -2.70 -29.79
C ASP A 168 13.04 -1.64 -30.00
N ARG A 169 11.77 -2.03 -29.88
CA ARG A 169 10.64 -1.10 -29.94
C ARG A 169 9.49 -1.46 -29.00
N TYR A 170 8.65 -0.47 -28.72
CA TYR A 170 7.41 -0.64 -27.97
C TYR A 170 6.23 -0.96 -28.90
N ALA A 171 5.51 -2.04 -28.59
CA ALA A 171 4.26 -2.43 -29.26
C ALA A 171 3.11 -2.45 -28.25
N TRP A 172 1.98 -1.84 -28.57
CA TRP A 172 0.83 -1.79 -27.67
C TRP A 172 0.14 -3.15 -27.61
N GLN A 173 -0.06 -3.67 -26.39
CA GLN A 173 -0.97 -4.78 -26.14
C GLN A 173 -2.28 -4.21 -25.57
N PRO A 174 -3.42 -4.35 -26.28
CA PRO A 174 -4.71 -3.92 -25.77
C PRO A 174 -5.10 -4.61 -24.46
N GLY A 175 -5.89 -3.91 -23.65
CA GLY A 175 -6.54 -4.49 -22.48
C GLY A 175 -7.56 -5.58 -22.86
N TYR A 176 -7.96 -6.36 -21.88
CA TYR A 176 -8.84 -7.51 -22.05
C TYR A 176 -9.67 -7.78 -20.79
N TRP A 177 -10.74 -8.57 -20.94
CA TRP A 177 -11.54 -9.04 -19.82
C TRP A 177 -10.95 -10.34 -19.27
N GLU A 178 -10.62 -10.35 -17.98
CA GLU A 178 -10.11 -11.53 -17.27
C GLU A 178 -11.19 -12.04 -16.29
N PRO A 179 -11.46 -13.36 -16.23
CA PRO A 179 -12.25 -13.95 -15.17
C PRO A 179 -11.71 -13.56 -13.78
N ALA A 180 -12.52 -12.86 -13.00
CA ALA A 180 -12.16 -12.56 -11.63
C ALA A 180 -12.33 -13.79 -10.74
N GLN A 181 -11.44 -13.91 -9.76
CA GLN A 181 -11.34 -15.09 -8.91
C GLN A 181 -11.52 -14.71 -7.44
N THR A 182 -12.30 -15.51 -6.72
CA THR A 182 -12.43 -15.35 -5.28
C THR A 182 -11.08 -15.62 -4.62
N ASN A 183 -10.73 -14.84 -3.60
CA ASN A 183 -9.46 -14.94 -2.87
C ASN A 183 -8.18 -14.63 -3.66
N TRP A 184 -8.28 -14.19 -4.91
CA TRP A 184 -7.14 -13.85 -5.77
C TRP A 184 -7.38 -12.52 -6.49
N ILE A 185 -6.36 -11.66 -6.49
CA ILE A 185 -6.35 -10.35 -7.15
C ILE A 185 -5.33 -10.43 -8.28
N TRP A 186 -5.76 -10.15 -9.51
CA TRP A 186 -4.85 -10.02 -10.63
C TRP A 186 -4.15 -8.66 -10.58
N ILE A 187 -2.82 -8.67 -10.54
CA ILE A 187 -1.98 -7.50 -10.71
C ILE A 187 -1.60 -7.43 -12.20
N PRO A 188 -2.04 -6.40 -12.95
CA PRO A 188 -1.73 -6.31 -14.37
C PRO A 188 -0.24 -6.10 -14.61
N ALA A 189 0.22 -6.51 -15.79
CA ALA A 189 1.59 -6.23 -16.21
C ALA A 189 1.80 -4.71 -16.32
N HIS A 190 2.95 -4.24 -15.86
CA HIS A 190 3.24 -2.82 -15.79
C HIS A 190 4.73 -2.52 -15.78
N TYR A 191 5.07 -1.26 -15.97
CA TYR A 191 6.43 -0.76 -15.83
C TYR A 191 6.59 -0.12 -14.45
N GLN A 192 7.72 -0.41 -13.81
CA GLN A 192 8.20 0.30 -12.63
C GLN A 192 9.38 1.18 -13.03
N TRP A 193 9.35 2.44 -12.63
CA TRP A 193 10.52 3.31 -12.81
C TRP A 193 11.62 2.93 -11.83
N THR A 194 12.86 2.98 -12.30
CA THR A 194 14.09 2.92 -11.49
C THR A 194 15.08 3.95 -11.99
N ARG A 195 16.11 4.24 -11.20
CA ARG A 195 17.21 5.14 -11.61
C ARG A 195 17.99 4.67 -12.84
N ARG A 196 17.96 3.37 -13.15
CA ARG A 196 18.72 2.76 -14.27
C ARG A 196 17.89 2.57 -15.54
N GLY A 197 16.60 2.91 -15.49
CA GLY A 197 15.64 2.64 -16.57
C GLY A 197 14.34 2.08 -16.01
N TYR A 198 13.52 1.50 -16.87
CA TYR A 198 12.22 0.95 -16.49
C TYR A 198 12.31 -0.57 -16.41
N VAL A 199 11.78 -1.15 -15.34
CA VAL A 199 11.67 -2.60 -15.19
C VAL A 199 10.26 -3.00 -15.59
N PHE A 200 10.17 -3.98 -16.49
CA PHE A 200 8.90 -4.56 -16.86
C PHE A 200 8.53 -5.68 -15.90
N ILE A 201 7.34 -5.59 -15.30
CA ILE A 201 6.80 -6.57 -14.38
C ILE A 201 5.64 -7.28 -15.07
N ASP A 202 5.79 -8.57 -15.34
CA ASP A 202 4.71 -9.39 -15.88
C ASP A 202 3.54 -9.46 -14.90
N GLY A 203 2.32 -9.61 -15.41
CA GLY A 203 1.13 -9.75 -14.57
C GLY A 203 1.15 -11.03 -13.74
N TYR A 204 0.56 -10.98 -12.55
CA TYR A 204 0.49 -12.13 -11.65
C TYR A 204 -0.76 -12.12 -10.80
N TRP A 205 -1.10 -13.31 -10.31
CA TRP A 205 -2.06 -13.48 -9.23
C TRP A 205 -1.37 -13.20 -7.90
N ASP A 206 -1.98 -12.32 -7.13
CA ASP A 206 -1.69 -12.13 -5.72
C ASP A 206 -2.90 -12.58 -4.89
N TYR A 207 -2.69 -12.91 -3.63
CA TYR A 207 -3.77 -13.22 -2.72
C TYR A 207 -4.67 -11.99 -2.52
N ASN A 208 -5.96 -12.24 -2.27
CA ASN A 208 -6.84 -11.20 -1.73
C ASN A 208 -6.23 -10.62 -0.45
N VAL A 209 -6.46 -9.32 -0.20
CA VAL A 209 -5.84 -8.56 0.90
C VAL A 209 -5.94 -9.29 2.24
N SER A 210 -7.09 -9.91 2.53
CA SER A 210 -7.33 -10.70 3.76
C SER A 210 -6.40 -11.90 3.96
N ARG A 211 -5.75 -12.38 2.89
CA ARG A 211 -4.87 -13.56 2.85
C ARG A 211 -3.42 -13.20 2.53
N ARG A 212 -3.08 -11.91 2.41
CA ARG A 212 -1.71 -11.46 2.06
C ARG A 212 -0.72 -11.58 3.20
N GLY A 213 -1.20 -11.59 4.45
CA GLY A 213 -0.37 -11.70 5.65
C GLY A 213 -0.69 -10.61 6.67
N VAL A 214 0.29 -10.25 7.50
CA VAL A 214 0.17 -9.23 8.56
C VAL A 214 0.93 -7.99 8.16
N VAL A 215 0.26 -6.85 8.22
CA VAL A 215 0.85 -5.53 7.97
C VAL A 215 0.75 -4.68 9.23
N PHE A 216 1.84 -4.00 9.56
CA PHE A 216 1.99 -3.23 10.79
C PHE A 216 1.95 -1.72 10.51
N ALA A 217 1.56 -0.95 11.52
CA ALA A 217 1.55 0.51 11.44
C ALA A 217 2.95 1.07 11.16
N PRO A 218 3.07 2.14 10.36
CA PRO A 218 4.29 2.93 10.30
C PRO A 218 4.49 3.68 11.61
N VAL A 219 5.74 4.03 11.90
CA VAL A 219 6.17 4.56 13.17
C VAL A 219 7.04 5.78 12.97
N ARG A 220 6.89 6.80 13.80
CA ARG A 220 7.89 7.87 13.93
C ARG A 220 8.77 7.59 15.13
N PHE A 221 10.07 7.73 14.92
CA PHE A 221 11.04 7.64 16.00
C PHE A 221 11.60 9.02 16.31
N SER A 222 11.76 9.34 17.59
CA SER A 222 12.56 10.49 17.99
C SER A 222 14.04 10.23 17.64
N HIS A 223 14.72 11.25 17.10
CA HIS A 223 16.10 11.16 16.60
C HIS A 223 17.10 10.57 17.62
N ASP A 224 16.91 10.86 18.91
CA ASP A 224 17.79 10.39 20.00
C ASP A 224 17.65 8.89 20.30
N TYR A 225 16.64 8.23 19.73
CA TYR A 225 16.26 6.88 20.12
C TYR A 225 16.90 5.79 19.24
N TYR A 226 16.81 5.93 17.92
CA TYR A 226 17.34 4.94 16.99
C TYR A 226 18.86 5.07 16.75
N ASN A 227 19.49 6.14 17.22
CA ASN A 227 20.95 6.33 17.15
C ASN A 227 21.72 5.60 18.27
N ARG A 228 21.03 4.86 19.14
CA ARG A 228 21.67 4.11 20.22
C ARG A 228 22.37 2.87 19.66
N PRO A 229 23.57 2.52 20.16
CA PRO A 229 24.18 1.24 19.86
C PRO A 229 23.23 0.10 20.24
N ASP A 230 23.18 -0.94 19.41
CA ASP A 230 22.37 -2.16 19.62
C ASP A 230 20.85 -1.94 19.71
N TYR A 231 20.35 -0.81 19.19
CA TYR A 231 18.91 -0.58 19.10
C TYR A 231 18.27 -1.48 18.05
N TYR A 232 17.26 -2.23 18.47
CA TYR A 232 16.39 -3.01 17.60
C TYR A 232 14.92 -2.61 17.83
N TYR A 233 14.11 -2.81 16.80
CA TYR A 233 12.68 -2.52 16.83
C TYR A 233 11.87 -3.77 16.49
N THR A 234 10.75 -3.97 17.18
CA THR A 234 9.77 -5.02 16.87
C THR A 234 8.39 -4.39 16.69
N PRO A 235 7.79 -4.47 15.49
CA PRO A 235 6.44 -3.96 15.28
C PRO A 235 5.40 -4.65 16.16
N SER A 236 4.55 -3.85 16.79
CA SER A 236 3.57 -4.30 17.77
C SER A 236 2.12 -4.05 17.34
N THR A 237 1.90 -3.10 16.44
CA THR A 237 0.58 -2.56 16.12
C THR A 237 0.13 -3.01 14.72
N VAL A 238 -0.86 -3.90 14.65
CA VAL A 238 -1.34 -4.52 13.41
C VAL A 238 -2.48 -3.73 12.79
N ILE A 239 -2.38 -3.39 11.50
CA ILE A 239 -3.45 -2.75 10.72
C ILE A 239 -4.57 -3.76 10.44
N VAL A 240 -5.79 -3.43 10.89
CA VAL A 240 -6.97 -4.27 10.64
C VAL A 240 -7.46 -4.05 9.22
N LEU A 241 -7.41 -5.13 8.42
CA LEU A 241 -7.58 -5.05 6.98
C LEU A 241 -8.99 -4.62 6.52
N ASN A 242 -10.04 -4.89 7.30
CA ASN A 242 -11.39 -4.43 6.95
C ASN A 242 -11.52 -2.91 7.04
N VAL A 243 -10.89 -2.28 8.04
CA VAL A 243 -10.90 -0.82 8.20
C VAL A 243 -9.88 -0.18 7.25
N PHE A 244 -8.73 -0.82 7.05
CA PHE A 244 -7.71 -0.46 6.06
C PHE A 244 -8.29 -0.21 4.66
N LEU A 245 -9.13 -1.13 4.16
CA LEU A 245 -9.73 -1.02 2.82
C LEU A 245 -10.67 0.19 2.65
N ASN A 246 -11.25 0.67 3.76
CA ASN A 246 -12.17 1.80 3.74
C ASN A 246 -11.45 3.15 3.66
N HIS A 247 -10.23 3.22 4.20
CA HIS A 247 -9.43 4.45 4.28
C HIS A 247 -8.16 4.37 3.42
N LEU A 248 -8.24 3.73 2.25
CA LEU A 248 -7.11 3.52 1.35
C LEU A 248 -7.01 4.61 0.27
N PHE A 249 -5.78 5.06 0.03
CA PHE A 249 -5.41 6.07 -0.95
C PHE A 249 -4.20 5.57 -1.75
N VAL A 250 -4.05 6.06 -2.96
CA VAL A 250 -2.92 5.78 -3.84
C VAL A 250 -2.03 7.02 -3.94
N ARG A 251 -0.72 6.85 -3.80
CA ARG A 251 0.30 7.90 -3.99
C ARG A 251 1.26 7.52 -5.13
N PRO A 252 0.89 7.75 -6.41
CA PRO A 252 1.59 7.17 -7.56
C PRO A 252 3.06 7.55 -7.70
N SER A 253 3.40 8.81 -7.45
CA SER A 253 4.78 9.31 -7.55
C SER A 253 5.70 8.79 -6.44
N TYR A 254 5.11 8.28 -5.34
CA TYR A 254 5.87 7.67 -4.26
C TYR A 254 5.80 6.13 -4.29
N GLY A 255 4.88 5.54 -5.06
CA GLY A 255 4.76 4.08 -5.24
C GLY A 255 3.98 3.34 -4.15
N HIS A 256 3.51 4.07 -3.14
CA HIS A 256 2.83 3.50 -1.99
C HIS A 256 1.31 3.60 -2.07
N TYR A 257 0.61 2.59 -1.55
CA TYR A 257 -0.69 2.84 -0.93
C TYR A 257 -0.50 3.60 0.38
N TYR A 258 -1.48 4.40 0.73
CA TYR A 258 -1.58 5.11 2.00
C TYR A 258 -2.89 4.74 2.68
N PHE A 259 -2.86 4.56 4.00
CA PHE A 259 -4.07 4.32 4.78
C PHE A 259 -4.32 5.46 5.79
N GLY A 260 -5.56 5.61 6.24
CA GLY A 260 -5.94 6.53 7.32
C GLY A 260 -6.45 7.89 6.82
N ASP A 261 -6.09 8.97 7.52
CA ASP A 261 -6.60 10.31 7.20
C ASP A 261 -5.83 10.99 6.06
N TYR A 262 -6.36 10.91 4.83
CA TYR A 262 -5.88 11.67 3.67
C TYR A 262 -7.04 12.34 2.91
N TYR A 263 -8.13 12.69 3.63
CA TYR A 263 -9.37 13.17 3.01
C TYR A 263 -9.38 14.66 2.68
N ALA A 264 -8.55 15.47 3.35
CA ALA A 264 -8.53 16.91 3.12
C ALA A 264 -8.17 17.25 1.66
N PRO A 265 -8.80 18.27 1.03
CA PRO A 265 -8.58 18.60 -0.38
C PRO A 265 -7.11 18.77 -0.78
N ARG A 266 -6.26 19.31 0.11
CA ARG A 266 -4.83 19.47 -0.15
C ARG A 266 -4.12 18.17 -0.53
N TYR A 267 -4.52 17.02 0.01
CA TYR A 267 -3.89 15.75 -0.33
C TYR A 267 -4.18 15.37 -1.79
N ARG A 268 -5.35 15.73 -2.33
CA ARG A 268 -5.61 15.55 -3.76
C ARG A 268 -4.65 16.40 -4.61
N ASP A 269 -4.41 17.64 -4.20
CA ASP A 269 -3.50 18.57 -4.90
C ASP A 269 -2.05 18.12 -4.80
N GLU A 270 -1.68 17.52 -3.66
CA GLU A 270 -0.38 16.87 -3.47
C GLU A 270 -0.26 15.62 -4.34
N GLY A 271 -1.37 14.93 -4.65
CA GLY A 271 -1.49 13.81 -5.60
C GLY A 271 -1.79 12.46 -4.93
N PHE A 272 -2.56 12.48 -3.85
CA PHE A 272 -3.20 11.32 -3.24
C PHE A 272 -4.59 11.11 -3.87
N TYR A 273 -4.93 9.87 -4.19
CA TYR A 273 -6.18 9.55 -4.87
C TYR A 273 -6.92 8.42 -4.17
N ALA A 274 -8.24 8.54 -4.02
CA ALA A 274 -9.08 7.40 -3.68
C ALA A 274 -9.09 6.39 -4.86
N GLY A 275 -9.14 5.09 -4.56
CA GLY A 275 -9.04 4.03 -5.56
C GLY A 275 -10.01 4.15 -6.74
N TYR A 276 -11.27 4.55 -6.47
CA TYR A 276 -12.27 4.77 -7.51
C TYR A 276 -11.86 5.89 -8.48
N SER A 277 -11.34 7.01 -7.95
CA SER A 277 -10.92 8.17 -8.73
C SER A 277 -9.60 7.96 -9.47
N TYR A 278 -8.71 7.14 -8.89
CA TYR A 278 -7.44 6.77 -9.52
C TYR A 278 -7.70 5.89 -10.76
N SER A 279 -8.49 4.83 -10.59
CA SER A 279 -8.83 3.89 -11.66
C SER A 279 -9.68 4.53 -12.76
N SER A 280 -10.70 5.34 -12.40
CA SER A 280 -11.54 6.02 -13.39
C SER A 280 -10.82 7.17 -14.10
N GLY A 281 -9.81 7.75 -13.45
CA GLY A 281 -9.10 8.94 -13.92
C GLY A 281 -8.04 8.69 -14.98
N ARG A 282 -7.89 7.45 -15.47
CA ARG A 282 -6.87 7.03 -16.45
C ARG A 282 -5.43 7.33 -16.02
N ARG A 283 -5.18 7.45 -14.70
CA ARG A 283 -3.84 7.63 -14.13
C ARG A 283 -3.13 6.29 -13.93
N GLY A 284 -3.91 5.25 -13.67
CA GLY A 284 -3.44 3.92 -13.39
C GLY A 284 -4.58 2.97 -13.10
N TYR A 285 -4.22 1.85 -12.50
CA TYR A 285 -5.08 0.75 -12.14
C TYR A 285 -4.88 0.44 -10.66
N ASP A 286 -5.96 0.41 -9.89
CA ASP A 286 -5.95 -0.02 -8.49
C ASP A 286 -6.51 -1.46 -8.39
N PRO A 287 -5.64 -2.48 -8.24
CA PRO A 287 -6.09 -3.88 -8.19
C PRO A 287 -7.02 -4.18 -7.01
N ILE A 288 -6.82 -3.50 -5.88
CA ILE A 288 -7.66 -3.68 -4.68
C ILE A 288 -9.06 -3.12 -4.96
N TYR A 289 -9.15 -1.90 -5.48
CA TYR A 289 -10.44 -1.30 -5.84
C TYR A 289 -11.19 -2.13 -6.88
N VAL A 290 -10.52 -2.53 -7.97
CA VAL A 290 -11.16 -3.28 -9.07
C VAL A 290 -11.66 -4.64 -8.59
N HIS A 291 -10.88 -5.35 -7.77
CA HIS A 291 -11.31 -6.62 -7.20
C HIS A 291 -12.47 -6.44 -6.23
N ASN A 292 -12.41 -5.46 -5.33
CA ASN A 292 -13.48 -5.24 -4.35
C ASN A 292 -14.79 -4.78 -5.00
N ARG A 293 -14.71 -3.99 -6.08
CA ARG A 293 -15.86 -3.65 -6.92
C ARG A 293 -16.49 -4.90 -7.54
N TRP A 294 -15.68 -5.86 -7.97
CA TRP A 294 -16.17 -7.14 -8.50
C TRP A 294 -16.77 -8.03 -7.40
N GLU A 295 -16.17 -8.09 -6.21
CA GLU A 295 -16.72 -8.83 -5.07
C GLU A 295 -18.13 -8.34 -4.70
N HIS A 296 -18.37 -7.03 -4.82
CA HIS A 296 -19.66 -6.39 -4.55
C HIS A 296 -20.51 -6.12 -5.81
N ARG A 297 -20.25 -6.84 -6.91
CA ARG A 297 -20.95 -6.64 -8.21
C ARG A 297 -22.48 -6.77 -8.16
N ASP A 298 -23.01 -7.46 -7.15
CA ASP A 298 -24.45 -7.67 -6.96
C ASP A 298 -25.08 -6.59 -6.04
N ASP A 299 -24.27 -5.70 -5.46
CA ASP A 299 -24.72 -4.52 -4.71
C ASP A 299 -24.62 -3.27 -5.59
N SER A 300 -25.75 -2.83 -6.13
CA SER A 300 -25.82 -1.66 -7.00
C SER A 300 -25.49 -0.33 -6.30
N ASN A 301 -25.52 -0.30 -4.96
CA ASN A 301 -25.24 0.90 -4.18
C ASN A 301 -23.78 0.96 -3.72
N TRP A 302 -23.03 -0.15 -3.76
CA TRP A 302 -21.69 -0.25 -3.19
C TRP A 302 -20.75 0.88 -3.64
N GLU A 303 -20.64 1.13 -4.94
CA GLU A 303 -19.73 2.15 -5.48
C GLU A 303 -20.19 3.58 -5.10
N ARG A 304 -21.50 3.79 -4.99
CA ARG A 304 -22.07 5.07 -4.52
C ARG A 304 -21.77 5.28 -3.04
N SER A 305 -22.07 4.30 -2.19
CA SER A 305 -21.80 4.36 -0.75
C SER A 305 -20.33 4.64 -0.46
N ARG A 306 -19.40 4.02 -1.19
CA ARG A 306 -17.96 4.27 -1.03
C ARG A 306 -17.56 5.72 -1.36
N ARG A 307 -18.23 6.33 -2.34
CA ARG A 307 -18.03 7.74 -2.68
C ARG A 307 -18.65 8.66 -1.63
N ASP A 308 -19.86 8.36 -1.20
CA ASP A 308 -20.57 9.13 -0.18
C ASP A 308 -19.78 9.12 1.14
N ASP A 309 -19.22 7.97 1.55
CA ASP A 309 -18.34 7.86 2.71
C ASP A 309 -17.09 8.73 2.56
N PHE A 310 -16.45 8.70 1.38
CA PHE A 310 -15.27 9.54 1.11
C PHE A 310 -15.60 11.04 1.23
N GLU A 311 -16.72 11.46 0.63
CA GLU A 311 -17.18 12.85 0.69
C GLU A 311 -17.55 13.26 2.12
N TYR A 312 -18.20 12.36 2.87
CA TYR A 312 -18.49 12.57 4.29
C TYR A 312 -17.21 12.82 5.09
N TYR A 313 -16.18 11.97 5.00
CA TYR A 313 -14.91 12.19 5.72
C TYR A 313 -14.14 13.42 5.22
N ARG A 314 -14.24 13.77 3.93
CA ARG A 314 -13.68 15.01 3.39
C ARG A 314 -14.33 16.23 4.04
N ASP A 315 -15.65 16.25 4.14
CA ASP A 315 -16.41 17.43 4.58
C ASP A 315 -16.58 17.49 6.11
N ASN A 316 -16.38 16.38 6.83
CA ASN A 316 -16.52 16.28 8.28
C ASN A 316 -15.19 15.90 8.94
N GLU A 317 -14.36 16.89 9.24
CA GLU A 317 -13.03 16.67 9.83
C GLU A 317 -13.07 15.89 11.15
N ALA A 318 -14.06 16.17 12.01
CA ALA A 318 -14.23 15.47 13.28
C ALA A 318 -14.59 13.97 13.13
N ALA A 319 -15.04 13.54 11.96
CA ALA A 319 -15.36 12.15 11.67
C ALA A 319 -14.15 11.36 11.11
N ARG A 320 -13.07 12.05 10.72
CA ARG A 320 -11.89 11.39 10.14
C ARG A 320 -11.21 10.48 11.17
N PRO A 321 -10.57 9.37 10.72
CA PRO A 321 -9.85 8.50 11.63
C PRO A 321 -8.73 9.29 12.33
N PRO A 322 -8.45 9.01 13.61
CA PRO A 322 -7.30 9.58 14.31
C PRO A 322 -6.01 9.31 13.55
N ARG A 323 -4.98 10.13 13.79
CA ARG A 323 -3.69 10.06 13.09
C ARG A 323 -2.60 9.30 13.85
N THR A 324 -2.80 9.03 15.14
CA THR A 324 -1.88 8.28 15.99
C THR A 324 -2.61 7.22 16.80
N TRP A 325 -1.90 6.16 17.17
CA TRP A 325 -2.44 5.10 18.03
C TRP A 325 -2.87 5.61 19.40
N ALA A 326 -2.12 6.56 19.97
CA ALA A 326 -2.47 7.21 21.23
C ALA A 326 -3.83 7.94 21.15
N ALA A 327 -4.07 8.69 20.07
CA ALA A 327 -5.35 9.38 19.86
C ALA A 327 -6.51 8.39 19.65
N LEU A 328 -6.29 7.33 18.87
CA LEU A 328 -7.30 6.27 18.67
C LEU A 328 -7.65 5.56 19.99
N SER A 329 -6.65 5.25 20.79
CA SER A 329 -6.83 4.61 22.10
C SER A 329 -7.61 5.50 23.07
N ALA A 330 -7.37 6.82 23.06
CA ALA A 330 -8.10 7.78 23.89
C ALA A 330 -9.61 7.82 23.58
N LEU A 331 -9.99 7.76 22.30
CA LEU A 331 -11.40 7.71 21.89
C LEU A 331 -12.09 6.44 22.39
N ALA A 332 -11.44 5.28 22.28
CA ALA A 332 -11.99 4.01 22.73
C ALA A 332 -12.24 3.97 24.25
N VAL A 333 -11.40 4.65 25.04
CA VAL A 333 -11.58 4.79 26.49
C VAL A 333 -12.71 5.77 26.82
N GLY A 334 -12.80 6.90 26.09
CA GLY A 334 -13.88 7.88 26.26
C GLY A 334 -15.27 7.28 26.02
N SER A 335 -15.43 6.52 24.92
CA SER A 335 -16.70 5.86 24.59
C SER A 335 -17.14 4.84 25.65
N ARG A 336 -16.19 4.08 26.23
CA ARG A 336 -16.49 3.13 27.32
C ARG A 336 -16.91 3.81 28.63
N LYS A 337 -16.41 5.03 28.90
CA LYS A 337 -16.82 5.81 30.07
C LYS A 337 -18.19 6.46 29.87
N ALA A 338 -18.55 6.87 28.66
CA ALA A 338 -19.86 7.43 28.36
C ALA A 338 -21.01 6.40 28.35
N GLN A 339 -20.68 5.11 28.25
CA GLN A 339 -21.63 3.99 28.28
C GLN A 339 -21.82 3.37 29.67
N ARG A 340 -21.14 3.89 30.70
CA ARG A 340 -21.31 3.52 32.11
C ARG A 340 -21.98 4.66 32.84
#